data_AF-A0A848WXQ6-F1
#
_entry.id   AF-A0A848WXQ6-F1
#
_cell.length_a   1.000
_cell.length_b   1.000
_cell.length_c   1.000
_cell.angle_alpha   90.00
_cell.angle_beta   90.00
_cell.angle_gamma   90.00
#
_symmetry.space_group_name_H-M   'P 1'
#
loop_
_entity.id
_entity.type
_entity.pdbx_description
1 polymer ?
#
loop_
_entity_poly.entity_id
_entity_poly.type
_entity_poly.pdbx_seq_one_letter_code
_entity_poly.pdbx_strand_id
1 'polypeptide(L)'
;MADAATPLSRTTCLIHVDRPATARCPGCGTFYCGECITEHDGKLTCARCLSTERELPEETASRLSLPVMPVVHLAIAIVVCWGTFYAMAQTLASLPDQFHDGTIWESAPSAENEGEAETGGGADE
;
A
#
# COMPACT_ATOMS: atom_id res chain seq x y z
N MET A 1 19.15 3.26 6.38
CA MET A 1 19.59 2.67 5.10
C MET A 1 21.10 2.55 5.15
N ALA A 2 21.63 1.41 5.58
CA ALA A 2 23.06 1.15 5.66
C ALA A 2 23.34 -0.15 4.91
N ASP A 3 23.69 0.00 3.62
CA ASP A 3 24.39 -1.02 2.86
C ASP A 3 25.80 -1.14 3.44
N ALA A 4 25.96 -2.00 4.45
CA ALA A 4 27.27 -2.44 4.89
C ALA A 4 27.80 -3.47 3.87
N ALA A 5 28.26 -2.96 2.73
CA ALA A 5 29.06 -3.72 1.79
C ALA A 5 30.32 -4.19 2.53
N THR A 6 30.30 -5.44 3.00
CA THR A 6 31.48 -6.08 3.59
C THR A 6 32.57 -6.09 2.52
N PRO A 7 33.75 -5.50 2.77
CA PRO A 7 34.77 -5.40 1.75
C PRO A 7 35.22 -6.82 1.37
N LEU A 8 34.99 -7.18 0.10
CA LEU A 8 35.41 -8.46 -0.52
C LEU A 8 36.93 -8.70 -0.39
N SER A 9 37.70 -7.65 -0.07
CA SER A 9 39.15 -7.67 0.11
C SER A 9 39.65 -8.50 1.30
N ARG A 10 38.78 -8.94 2.23
CA ARG A 10 39.12 -9.85 3.33
C ARG A 10 38.77 -11.31 3.07
N THR A 11 38.08 -11.60 1.97
CA THR A 11 37.65 -12.96 1.62
C THR A 11 38.52 -13.52 0.51
N THR A 12 38.94 -14.77 0.67
CA THR A 12 39.73 -15.50 -0.34
C THR A 12 38.83 -16.38 -1.19
N CYS A 13 39.33 -16.81 -2.34
CA CYS A 13 38.59 -17.74 -3.19
C CYS A 13 38.46 -19.10 -2.47
N LEU A 14 37.28 -19.74 -2.54
CA LEU A 14 37.08 -21.07 -1.99
C LEU A 14 38.02 -22.12 -2.63
N ILE A 15 38.38 -21.94 -3.90
CA ILE A 15 39.24 -22.86 -4.66
C ILE A 15 40.73 -22.52 -4.45
N HIS A 16 41.05 -21.22 -4.37
CA HIS A 16 42.42 -20.72 -4.27
C HIS A 16 42.55 -19.85 -3.02
N VAL A 17 42.98 -20.44 -1.91
CA VAL A 17 43.07 -19.75 -0.60
C VAL A 17 44.06 -18.57 -0.63
N ASP A 18 45.04 -18.65 -1.52
CA ASP A 18 46.10 -17.69 -1.77
C ASP A 18 45.69 -16.54 -2.71
N ARG A 19 44.45 -16.57 -3.25
CA ARG A 19 43.92 -15.49 -4.10
C ARG A 19 42.76 -14.75 -3.44
N PRO A 20 42.74 -13.40 -3.53
CA PRO A 20 41.61 -12.61 -3.04
C PRO A 20 40.37 -12.88 -3.92
N ALA A 21 39.22 -12.96 -3.27
CA ALA A 21 37.97 -13.05 -3.99
C ALA A 21 37.59 -11.70 -4.59
N THR A 22 37.02 -11.75 -5.79
CA THR A 22 36.58 -10.55 -6.53
C THR A 22 35.07 -10.46 -6.61
N ALA A 23 34.36 -11.58 -6.42
CA ALA A 23 32.91 -11.65 -6.50
C ALA A 23 32.33 -12.80 -5.66
N ARG A 24 31.02 -12.71 -5.39
CA ARG A 24 30.23 -13.73 -4.69
C ARG A 24 29.26 -14.37 -5.67
N CYS A 25 29.25 -15.70 -5.76
CA CYS A 25 28.30 -16.42 -6.61
C CYS A 25 26.87 -16.29 -6.04
N PRO A 26 25.87 -15.89 -6.83
CA PRO A 26 24.48 -15.76 -6.37
C PRO A 26 23.82 -17.10 -6.08
N GLY A 27 24.25 -18.20 -6.74
CA GLY A 27 23.69 -19.53 -6.53
C GLY A 27 24.09 -20.16 -5.19
N CYS A 28 25.38 -20.21 -4.87
CA CYS A 28 25.88 -20.82 -3.63
C CYS A 28 26.31 -19.84 -2.54
N GLY A 29 26.26 -18.53 -2.81
CA GLY A 29 26.62 -17.49 -1.84
C GLY A 29 28.09 -17.47 -1.41
N THR A 30 28.97 -18.18 -2.12
CA THR A 30 30.40 -18.31 -1.78
C THR A 30 31.26 -17.33 -2.60
N PHE A 31 32.43 -16.97 -2.08
CA PHE A 31 33.39 -16.05 -2.70
C PHE A 31 34.39 -16.77 -3.63
N TYR A 32 34.63 -16.18 -4.81
CA TYR A 32 35.53 -16.72 -5.84
C TYR A 32 36.41 -15.62 -6.45
N CYS A 33 37.56 -15.99 -6.99
CA CYS A 33 38.42 -15.09 -7.77
C CYS A 33 37.91 -14.95 -9.22
N GLY A 34 38.41 -13.96 -9.95
CA GLY A 34 38.00 -13.65 -11.34
C GLY A 34 38.24 -14.76 -12.35
N GLU A 35 39.10 -15.73 -12.03
CA GLU A 35 39.37 -16.90 -12.88
C GLU A 35 38.39 -18.06 -12.60
N CYS A 36 37.86 -18.15 -11.37
CA CYS A 36 36.94 -19.21 -10.95
C CYS A 36 35.47 -18.85 -11.15
N ILE A 37 35.17 -17.56 -11.33
CA ILE A 37 33.80 -17.07 -11.58
C ILE A 37 33.65 -16.77 -13.07
N THR A 38 32.52 -17.14 -13.65
CA THR A 38 32.23 -17.01 -15.07
C THR A 38 30.91 -16.29 -15.24
N GLU A 39 30.82 -15.42 -16.25
CA GLU A 39 29.55 -14.79 -16.62
C GLU A 39 28.71 -15.78 -17.43
N HIS A 40 27.50 -16.06 -16.96
CA HIS A 40 26.50 -16.88 -17.64
C HIS A 40 25.14 -16.21 -17.49
N ASP A 41 24.42 -16.02 -18.60
CA ASP A 41 23.11 -15.34 -18.65
C ASP A 41 23.09 -13.97 -17.92
N GLY A 42 24.18 -13.20 -18.04
CA GLY A 42 24.33 -11.90 -17.39
C GLY A 42 24.51 -11.95 -15.87
N LYS A 43 24.78 -13.13 -15.30
CA LYS A 43 25.08 -13.34 -13.87
C LYS A 43 26.49 -13.91 -13.71
N LEU A 44 27.20 -13.48 -12.66
CA LEU A 44 28.50 -14.06 -12.29
C LEU A 44 28.31 -15.35 -11.48
N THR A 45 28.52 -16.51 -12.11
CA THR A 45 28.25 -17.84 -11.55
C THR A 45 29.54 -18.68 -11.44
N CYS A 46 29.66 -19.56 -10.43
CA CYS A 46 30.82 -20.45 -10.30
C CYS A 46 30.62 -21.75 -11.09
N ALA A 47 31.71 -22.43 -11.45
CA ALA A 47 31.69 -23.68 -12.23
C ALA A 47 30.78 -24.77 -11.62
N ARG A 48 30.71 -24.86 -10.28
CA ARG A 48 29.85 -25.83 -9.56
C ARG A 48 28.36 -25.51 -9.72
N CYS A 49 27.99 -24.23 -9.65
CA CYS A 49 26.60 -23.82 -9.87
C CYS A 49 26.25 -24.00 -11.34
N LEU A 50 27.15 -23.66 -12.26
CA LEU A 50 26.96 -23.84 -13.70
C LEU A 50 26.76 -25.30 -14.11
N SER A 51 27.48 -26.25 -13.48
CA SER A 51 27.26 -27.68 -13.73
C SER A 51 25.91 -28.15 -13.19
N THR A 52 25.47 -27.61 -12.05
CA THR A 52 24.20 -27.98 -11.40
C THR A 52 22.99 -27.38 -12.14
N GLU A 53 23.11 -26.17 -12.69
CA GLU A 53 22.07 -25.50 -13.48
C GLU A 53 21.72 -26.26 -14.76
N ARG A 54 22.60 -27.14 -15.26
CA ARG A 54 22.28 -28.02 -16.39
C ARG A 54 21.34 -29.18 -16.01
N GLU A 55 21.20 -29.48 -14.73
CA GLU A 55 20.43 -30.64 -14.23
C GLU A 55 19.13 -30.26 -13.52
N LEU A 56 18.91 -28.99 -13.17
CA LEU A 56 17.74 -28.57 -12.42
C LEU A 56 17.08 -27.34 -13.07
N PRO A 57 15.77 -27.40 -13.42
CA PRO A 57 14.99 -26.19 -13.66
C PRO A 57 15.06 -25.32 -12.42
N GLU A 58 15.16 -24.00 -12.61
CA GLU A 58 15.29 -22.97 -11.59
C GLU A 58 14.41 -23.18 -10.33
N GLU A 59 14.96 -23.85 -9.31
CA GLU A 59 14.47 -23.75 -7.92
C GLU A 59 15.27 -22.65 -7.20
N THR A 60 15.45 -21.50 -7.85
CA THR A 60 15.53 -20.23 -7.13
C THR A 60 14.19 -19.53 -7.22
N ALA A 61 13.12 -20.24 -6.87
CA ALA A 61 12.03 -19.57 -6.17
C ALA A 61 12.65 -19.06 -4.86
N SER A 62 13.24 -17.85 -4.92
CA SER A 62 13.29 -17.02 -3.73
C SER A 62 11.87 -17.07 -3.20
N ARG A 63 11.66 -17.74 -2.07
CA ARG A 63 10.36 -17.73 -1.41
C ARG A 63 9.99 -16.25 -1.38
N LEU A 64 8.92 -15.87 -2.08
CA LEU A 64 8.29 -14.58 -1.90
C LEU A 64 7.81 -14.56 -0.45
N SER A 65 8.73 -14.31 0.47
CA SER A 65 8.43 -13.95 1.84
C SER A 65 7.93 -12.52 1.73
N LEU A 66 6.69 -12.38 1.27
CA LEU A 66 5.92 -11.18 1.51
C LEU A 66 6.05 -10.93 3.01
N PRO A 67 6.65 -9.80 3.43
CA PRO A 67 6.81 -9.56 4.83
C PRO A 67 5.40 -9.52 5.44
N VAL A 68 5.18 -10.28 6.51
CA VAL A 68 3.86 -10.36 7.16
C VAL A 68 3.43 -8.99 7.67
N MET A 69 4.39 -8.12 7.99
CA MET A 69 4.16 -6.80 8.55
C MET A 69 3.32 -5.85 7.65
N PRO A 70 3.67 -5.58 6.37
CA PRO A 70 2.83 -4.74 5.51
C PRO A 70 1.44 -5.32 5.27
N VAL A 71 1.26 -6.65 5.27
CA VAL A 71 -0.06 -7.27 5.14
C VAL A 71 -0.92 -6.97 6.37
N VAL A 72 -0.33 -7.08 7.57
CA VAL A 72 -1.01 -6.73 8.83
C VAL A 72 -1.37 -5.24 8.86
N HIS A 73 -0.45 -4.35 8.47
CA HIS A 73 -0.76 -2.91 8.39
C HIS A 73 -1.88 -2.61 7.39
N LEU A 74 -1.89 -3.24 6.22
CA LEU A 74 -2.95 -3.08 5.23
C LEU A 74 -4.31 -3.56 5.78
N ALA A 75 -4.32 -4.72 6.45
CA ALA A 75 -5.53 -5.25 7.06
C ALA A 75 -6.08 -4.31 8.15
N ILE A 76 -5.21 -3.77 9.01
CA ILE A 76 -5.60 -2.79 10.03
C ILE A 76 -6.17 -1.52 9.37
N ALA A 77 -5.51 -1.00 8.33
CA ALA A 77 -5.98 0.19 7.62
C ALA A 77 -7.37 -0.02 7.00
N ILE A 78 -7.63 -1.20 6.42
CA ILE A 78 -8.94 -1.57 5.87
C ILE A 78 -9.99 -1.63 6.98
N VAL A 79 -9.70 -2.27 8.11
CA VAL A 79 -10.64 -2.36 9.25
C VAL A 79 -10.97 -0.99 9.82
N VAL A 80 -9.96 -0.13 9.99
CA VAL A 80 -10.16 1.25 10.48
C VAL A 80 -11.00 2.05 9.48
N CYS A 81 -10.67 1.99 8.20
CA CYS A 81 -11.42 2.68 7.14
C CYS A 81 -12.88 2.21 7.08
N TRP A 82 -13.13 0.90 7.11
CA TRP A 82 -14.48 0.36 7.20
C TRP A 82 -15.19 0.87 8.45
N GLY A 83 -14.53 0.80 9.61
CA GLY A 83 -15.09 1.22 10.89
C GLY A 83 -15.52 2.68 10.92
N THR A 84 -14.76 3.58 10.29
CA THR A 84 -15.13 5.00 10.20
C THR A 84 -16.36 5.22 9.33
N PHE A 85 -16.44 4.57 8.16
CA PHE A 85 -17.63 4.64 7.31
C PHE A 85 -18.86 4.06 8.02
N TYR A 86 -18.71 2.94 8.72
CA TYR A 86 -19.79 2.33 9.48
C TYR A 86 -20.28 3.23 10.63
N ALA A 87 -19.36 3.81 11.40
CA ALA A 87 -19.69 4.75 12.46
C ALA A 87 -20.42 5.99 11.91
N MET A 88 -19.96 6.55 10.80
CA MET A 88 -20.60 7.69 10.15
C MET A 88 -22.02 7.34 9.67
N ALA A 89 -22.20 6.19 9.03
CA ALA A 89 -23.52 5.70 8.64
C ALA A 89 -24.44 5.51 9.85
N GLN A 90 -23.93 4.95 10.94
CA GLN A 90 -24.70 4.78 12.17
C GLN A 90 -25.10 6.12 12.79
N THR A 91 -24.20 7.11 12.81
CA THR A 91 -24.53 8.46 13.29
C THR A 91 -25.63 9.07 12.46
N LEU A 92 -25.54 8.99 11.12
CA LEU A 92 -26.56 9.47 10.19
C LEU A 92 -27.91 8.75 10.39
N ALA A 93 -27.88 7.43 10.58
CA ALA A 93 -29.09 6.64 10.82
C ALA A 93 -29.72 6.89 12.20
N SER A 94 -28.96 7.45 13.15
CA SER A 94 -29.44 7.78 14.49
C SER A 94 -29.99 9.20 14.60
N LEU A 95 -30.00 9.98 13.49
CA LEU A 95 -30.69 11.26 13.50
C LEU A 95 -32.20 11.04 13.67
N PRO A 96 -32.85 11.80 14.56
CA PRO A 96 -34.29 11.74 14.74
C PRO A 96 -35.02 12.15 13.46
N ASP A 97 -36.11 11.43 13.18
CA ASP A 97 -37.06 11.63 12.08
C ASP A 97 -37.67 13.04 12.01
N GLN A 98 -37.52 13.87 13.05
CA GLN A 98 -37.91 15.28 13.04
C GLN A 98 -37.24 16.09 11.91
N PHE A 99 -36.10 15.64 11.36
CA PHE A 99 -35.50 16.23 10.16
C PHE A 99 -36.07 15.71 8.83
N HIS A 100 -36.85 14.62 8.86
CA HIS A 100 -37.45 13.98 7.68
C HIS A 100 -38.89 14.46 7.43
N ASP A 101 -39.51 15.18 8.37
CA ASP A 101 -40.94 15.55 8.33
C ASP A 101 -41.24 16.82 7.52
N GLY A 102 -40.25 17.43 6.87
CA GLY A 102 -40.43 18.56 5.95
C GLY A 102 -41.03 19.85 6.55
N THR A 103 -41.35 19.89 7.84
CA THR A 103 -41.98 21.05 8.48
C THR A 103 -41.04 22.25 8.64
N ILE A 104 -39.74 22.12 8.35
CA ILE A 104 -38.78 23.23 8.44
C ILE A 104 -39.11 24.32 7.42
N TRP A 105 -39.62 23.99 6.23
CA TRP A 105 -39.99 24.99 5.22
C TRP A 105 -41.43 25.52 5.35
N GLU A 106 -42.28 24.89 6.15
CA GLU A 106 -43.67 25.36 6.43
C GLU A 106 -43.72 26.58 7.36
N SER A 107 -42.64 26.81 8.12
CA SER A 107 -42.55 27.92 9.08
C SER A 107 -42.04 29.23 8.47
N ALA A 108 -41.75 29.26 7.16
CA ALA A 108 -41.58 30.52 6.45
C ALA A 108 -42.98 31.15 6.30
N PRO A 109 -43.27 32.32 6.90
CA PRO A 109 -44.54 32.98 6.70
C PRO A 109 -44.67 33.31 5.21
N SER A 110 -45.51 32.55 4.51
CA SER A 110 -45.96 32.90 3.18
C SER A 110 -46.63 34.27 3.27
N ALA A 111 -46.02 35.24 2.58
CA ALA A 111 -46.48 36.61 2.47
C ALA A 111 -47.77 36.70 1.63
N GLU A 112 -48.80 36.02 2.08
CA GLU A 112 -50.11 36.01 1.47
C GLU A 112 -51.13 36.38 2.55
N ASN A 113 -51.87 37.45 2.24
CA ASN A 113 -53.16 37.81 2.81
C ASN A 113 -53.21 38.87 3.93
N GLU A 114 -52.78 40.10 3.62
CA GLU A 114 -53.45 41.32 4.11
C GLU A 114 -53.47 42.38 2.98
N GLY A 115 -54.16 42.04 1.89
CA GLY A 115 -54.41 42.92 0.76
C GLY A 115 -55.90 43.06 0.49
N GLU A 116 -56.71 43.37 1.50
CA GLU A 116 -58.14 43.71 1.30
C GLU A 116 -58.67 44.55 2.47
N ALA A 117 -58.62 45.87 2.32
CA ALA A 117 -59.53 46.79 2.98
C ALA A 117 -59.72 48.00 2.06
N GLU A 118 -60.83 47.92 1.34
CA GLU A 118 -61.24 48.75 0.22
C GLU A 118 -61.43 50.23 0.60
N THR A 119 -61.04 51.07 -0.36
CA THR A 119 -61.43 52.46 -0.44
C THR A 119 -62.89 52.60 -0.91
N GLY A 120 -63.71 53.31 -0.13
CA GLY A 120 -64.98 53.89 -0.56
C GLY A 120 -65.66 54.53 0.66
N GLY A 121 -66.01 55.81 0.73
CA GLY A 121 -66.31 56.78 -0.31
C GLY A 121 -67.77 57.21 -0.15
N GLY A 122 -68.03 58.30 0.58
CA GLY A 122 -69.33 58.99 0.69
C GLY A 122 -70.40 58.20 1.48
N ALA A 123 -71.47 58.79 2.00
CA ALA A 123 -71.98 60.15 1.99
C ALA A 123 -73.15 60.21 3.02
N ASP A 124 -73.60 61.43 3.34
CA ASP A 124 -74.96 61.78 3.78
C ASP A 124 -75.43 61.43 5.22
N GLU A 125 -75.57 62.46 6.07
CA GLU A 125 -76.82 62.94 6.74
C GLU A 125 -76.53 63.80 7.99
#